data_AF-A0A930DFN7-F1
#
_entry.id   AF-A0A930DFN7-F1
#
_cell.length_a   1.000
_cell.length_b   1.000
_cell.length_c   1.000
_cell.angle_alpha   90.00
_cell.angle_beta   90.00
_cell.angle_gamma   90.00
#
_symmetry.space_group_name_H-M   'P 1'
#
loop_
_entity.id
_entity.type
_entity.pdbx_description
1 polymer ?
#
loop_
_entity_poly.entity_id
_entity_poly.type
_entity_poly.pdbx_seq_one_letter_code
_entity_poly.pdbx_strand_id
1 'polypeptide(L)'
;MKNIEQIIKGISENGVTGFAVFEDNGGGLHLGIWYDDGQDEESFEENFFCHCSYEYNVGQLMDDLTALSEGSSPLDWENMKEMSRIEWRKMVNNEFAGGIVLNMDGFIEKAHMGAAAQTEFENYL
;
A
#
# COMPACT_ATOMS: atom_id res chain seq x y z
N MET A 1 -18.92 -4.54 4.89
CA MET A 1 -17.50 -4.17 4.80
C MET A 1 -16.69 -5.44 4.95
N LYS A 2 -15.79 -5.74 4.00
CA LYS A 2 -14.83 -6.84 4.15
C LYS A 2 -13.86 -6.50 5.29
N ASN A 3 -13.44 -7.48 6.08
CA ASN A 3 -12.33 -7.26 7.01
C ASN A 3 -10.98 -7.30 6.24
N ILE A 4 -9.88 -6.90 6.89
CA ILE A 4 -8.56 -6.85 6.25
C ILE A 4 -8.10 -8.21 5.74
N GLU A 5 -8.33 -9.29 6.51
CA GLU A 5 -7.97 -10.64 6.07
C GLU A 5 -8.66 -11.04 4.76
N GLN A 6 -9.94 -10.68 4.60
CA GLN A 6 -10.71 -10.92 3.37
C GLN A 6 -10.21 -10.06 2.21
N ILE A 7 -9.83 -8.80 2.48
CA ILE A 7 -9.26 -7.90 1.47
C ILE A 7 -7.92 -8.46 0.97
N ILE A 8 -7.00 -8.78 1.88
CA ILE A 8 -5.69 -9.36 1.56
C ILE A 8 -5.83 -10.67 0.78
N LYS A 9 -6.75 -11.54 1.21
CA LYS A 9 -7.03 -12.80 0.50
C LYS A 9 -7.48 -12.53 -0.94
N GLY A 10 -8.41 -11.58 -1.14
CA GLY A 10 -8.86 -11.21 -2.48
C GLY A 10 -7.75 -10.60 -3.33
N ILE A 11 -6.89 -9.76 -2.76
CA ILE A 11 -5.73 -9.19 -3.45
C ILE A 11 -4.81 -10.30 -3.98
N SER A 12 -4.48 -11.28 -3.13
CA SER A 12 -3.66 -12.43 -3.51
C SER A 12 -4.34 -13.31 -4.58
N GLU A 13 -5.65 -13.55 -4.46
CA GLU A 13 -6.42 -14.35 -5.43
C GLU A 13 -6.52 -13.69 -6.81
N ASN A 14 -6.36 -12.36 -6.89
CA ASN A 14 -6.33 -11.59 -8.14
C ASN A 14 -4.93 -11.36 -8.71
N GLY A 15 -3.92 -12.08 -8.21
CA GLY A 15 -2.59 -12.15 -8.83
C GLY A 15 -1.62 -11.05 -8.41
N VAL A 16 -1.98 -10.19 -7.47
CA VAL A 16 -1.03 -9.27 -6.82
C VAL A 16 -0.05 -10.08 -5.98
N THR A 17 1.26 -9.88 -6.17
CA THR A 17 2.28 -10.62 -5.42
C THR A 17 2.65 -9.92 -4.12
N GLY A 18 2.42 -8.61 -4.01
CA GLY A 18 2.40 -7.94 -2.72
C GLY A 18 1.96 -6.48 -2.77
N PHE A 19 1.68 -5.95 -1.59
CA PHE A 19 1.50 -4.52 -1.36
C PHE A 19 2.05 -4.14 0.01
N ALA A 20 2.31 -2.85 0.20
CA ALA A 20 2.61 -2.27 1.50
C ALA A 20 2.09 -0.84 1.57
N VAL A 21 1.49 -0.51 2.72
CA VAL A 21 1.15 0.86 3.10
C VAL A 21 2.24 1.37 4.04
N PHE A 22 2.87 2.47 3.66
CA PHE A 22 3.88 3.14 4.44
C PHE A 22 3.35 4.47 4.96
N GLU A 23 3.50 4.71 6.26
CA GLU A 23 3.27 6.02 6.86
C GLU A 23 4.61 6.69 7.10
N ASP A 24 4.82 7.85 6.49
CA ASP A 24 6.03 8.64 6.69
C ASP A 24 5.98 9.48 7.97
N ASN A 25 7.14 9.98 8.40
CA ASN A 25 7.27 10.80 9.61
C ASN A 25 6.62 12.19 9.51
N GLY A 26 6.24 12.62 8.31
CA GLY A 26 5.40 13.80 8.08
C GLY A 26 3.91 13.52 8.24
N GLY A 27 3.50 12.27 8.45
CA GLY A 27 2.12 11.82 8.49
C GLY A 27 1.54 11.51 7.11
N GLY A 28 2.39 11.38 6.08
CA GLY A 28 1.98 10.99 4.74
C GLY A 28 1.70 9.50 4.62
N LEU A 29 0.60 9.12 3.96
CA LEU A 29 0.27 7.73 3.65
C LEU A 29 0.53 7.41 2.19
N HIS A 30 1.28 6.33 1.97
CA HIS A 30 1.71 5.89 0.65
C HIS A 30 1.39 4.41 0.45
N LEU A 31 0.84 4.05 -0.72
CA LEU A 31 0.53 2.68 -1.10
C LEU A 31 1.44 2.23 -2.23
N GLY A 32 2.24 1.20 -2.00
CA GLY A 32 3.00 0.49 -3.03
C GLY A 32 2.37 -0.87 -3.33
N ILE A 33 2.21 -1.21 -4.61
CA ILE A 33 1.65 -2.48 -5.11
C ILE A 33 2.62 -3.06 -6.16
N TRP A 34 2.83 -4.37 -6.15
CA TRP A 34 3.63 -5.04 -7.16
C TRP A 34 3.04 -6.38 -7.63
N TYR A 35 3.24 -6.65 -8.92
CA TYR A 35 2.93 -7.92 -9.57
C TYR A 35 4.27 -8.53 -10.01
N ASP A 36 4.56 -9.78 -9.64
CA ASP A 36 5.85 -10.45 -9.86
C ASP A 36 7.02 -9.87 -9.03
N ASP A 37 7.61 -10.70 -8.18
CA ASP A 37 8.80 -10.34 -7.39
C ASP A 37 10.12 -10.61 -8.14
N GLY A 38 10.02 -10.91 -9.45
CA GLY A 38 11.08 -11.32 -10.36
C GLY A 38 12.43 -10.64 -10.17
N GLN A 39 13.49 -11.44 -10.29
CA GLN A 39 14.88 -11.03 -9.96
C GLN A 39 15.51 -10.03 -10.94
N ASP A 40 14.82 -9.65 -12.02
CA ASP A 40 15.31 -8.70 -13.02
C ASP A 40 14.81 -7.29 -12.71
N GLU A 41 15.71 -6.31 -12.62
CA GLU A 41 15.38 -4.96 -12.15
C GLU A 41 14.49 -4.20 -13.14
N GLU A 42 14.61 -4.47 -14.45
CA GLU A 42 13.83 -3.79 -15.50
C GLU A 42 12.36 -4.24 -15.53
N SER A 43 12.07 -5.54 -15.44
CA SER A 43 10.69 -6.05 -15.42
C SER A 43 9.95 -5.72 -14.13
N PHE A 44 10.68 -5.35 -13.08
CA PHE A 44 10.09 -5.02 -11.79
C PHE A 44 9.56 -3.57 -11.74
N GLU A 45 10.21 -2.61 -12.40
CA GLU A 45 9.69 -1.23 -12.47
C GLU A 45 8.39 -1.15 -13.29
N GLU A 46 8.23 -1.99 -14.32
CA GLU A 46 6.99 -2.03 -15.12
C GLU A 46 5.78 -2.57 -14.33
N ASN A 47 6.02 -3.34 -13.27
CA ASN A 47 4.99 -3.98 -12.47
C ASN A 47 4.86 -3.39 -11.06
N PHE A 48 5.46 -2.24 -10.79
CA PHE A 48 5.31 -1.51 -9.55
C PHE A 48 4.39 -0.30 -9.73
N PHE A 49 3.48 -0.13 -8.78
CA PHE A 49 2.52 0.96 -8.74
C PHE A 49 2.60 1.64 -7.37
N CYS A 50 2.62 2.96 -7.38
CA CYS A 50 2.66 3.76 -6.17
C CYS A 50 1.76 4.97 -6.28
N HIS A 51 0.90 5.14 -5.28
CA HIS A 51 0.17 6.38 -5.04
C HIS A 51 0.48 6.88 -3.64
N CYS A 52 0.64 8.19 -3.52
CA CYS A 52 1.04 8.91 -2.34
C CYS A 52 -0.09 9.85 -1.88
N SER A 53 0.02 10.34 -0.65
CA SER A 53 -0.84 11.42 -0.13
C SER A 53 -2.28 11.00 0.22
N TYR A 54 -2.50 9.75 0.64
CA TYR A 54 -3.83 9.27 1.05
C TYR A 54 -4.38 9.97 2.30
N GLU A 55 -3.52 10.56 3.13
CA GLU A 55 -3.89 11.26 4.36
C GLU A 55 -4.85 12.45 4.15
N TYR A 56 -4.93 12.99 2.92
CA TYR A 56 -5.85 14.08 2.59
C TYR A 56 -7.26 13.62 2.25
N ASN A 57 -7.47 12.33 1.95
CA ASN A 57 -8.73 11.76 1.49
C ASN A 57 -9.08 10.48 2.25
N VAL A 58 -9.46 10.63 3.53
CA VAL A 58 -9.76 9.49 4.42
C VAL A 58 -10.80 8.54 3.79
N GLY A 59 -10.45 7.26 3.73
CA GLY A 59 -11.23 6.18 3.15
C GLY A 59 -10.80 5.77 1.74
N GLN A 60 -10.11 6.65 1.00
CA GLN A 60 -9.69 6.37 -0.37
C GLN A 60 -8.71 5.19 -0.43
N LEU A 61 -7.80 5.05 0.53
CA LEU A 61 -6.84 3.95 0.57
C LEU A 61 -7.57 2.62 0.75
N MET A 62 -8.55 2.59 1.65
CA MET A 62 -9.36 1.38 1.87
C MET A 62 -10.27 1.04 0.69
N ASP A 63 -10.79 2.03 -0.02
CA ASP A 63 -11.55 1.84 -1.24
C ASP A 63 -10.67 1.22 -2.34
N ASP A 64 -9.43 1.71 -2.51
CA ASP A 64 -8.48 1.18 -3.48
C ASP A 64 -8.04 -0.25 -3.14
N LEU A 65 -7.73 -0.55 -1.87
CA LEU A 65 -7.44 -1.93 -1.44
C LEU A 65 -8.64 -2.86 -1.65
N THR A 66 -9.86 -2.36 -1.45
CA THR A 66 -11.08 -3.13 -1.71
C THR A 66 -11.25 -3.39 -3.20
N ALA A 67 -11.04 -2.39 -4.05
CA ALA A 67 -11.10 -2.53 -5.51
C ALA A 67 -10.05 -3.53 -6.02
N LEU A 68 -8.82 -3.47 -5.48
CA LEU A 68 -7.75 -4.44 -5.76
C LEU A 68 -8.18 -5.86 -5.38
N SER A 69 -8.82 -6.02 -4.21
CA SER A 69 -9.35 -7.31 -3.75
C SER A 69 -10.48 -7.87 -4.63
N GLU A 70 -11.08 -7.03 -5.47
CA GLU A 70 -12.17 -7.36 -6.38
C GLU A 70 -11.69 -7.53 -7.83
N GLY A 71 -10.38 -7.45 -8.05
CA GLY A 71 -9.75 -7.67 -9.35
C GLY A 71 -9.62 -6.40 -10.19
N SER A 72 -9.88 -5.22 -9.62
CA SER A 72 -9.53 -3.96 -10.29
C SER A 72 -8.01 -3.84 -10.42
N SER A 73 -7.56 -3.29 -11.55
CA SER A 73 -6.15 -3.17 -11.89
C SER A 73 -5.64 -1.75 -11.60
N PRO A 74 -4.52 -1.58 -10.86
CA PRO A 74 -3.87 -0.29 -10.66
C PRO A 74 -3.42 0.40 -11.95
N LEU A 75 -3.32 -0.33 -13.07
CA LEU A 75 -3.04 0.23 -14.40
C LEU A 75 -4.13 1.18 -14.88
N ASP A 76 -5.37 0.98 -14.43
CA ASP A 76 -6.53 1.75 -14.84
C ASP A 76 -6.83 2.91 -13.86
N TRP A 77 -6.05 3.04 -12.79
CA TRP A 77 -6.23 4.06 -11.76
C TRP A 77 -5.36 5.28 -12.04
N GLU A 78 -5.82 6.45 -11.60
CA GLU A 78 -5.06 7.69 -11.73
C GLU A 78 -3.93 7.74 -10.69
N ASN A 79 -2.83 8.42 -11.02
CA ASN A 79 -1.72 8.72 -10.10
C ASN A 79 -0.99 7.51 -9.47
N MET A 80 -1.08 6.31 -10.07
CA MET A 80 -0.38 5.11 -9.59
C MET A 80 1.12 5.03 -9.98
N LYS A 81 1.73 6.12 -10.45
CA LYS A 81 3.16 6.20 -10.82
C LYS A 81 3.86 7.41 -10.21
N GLU A 82 3.45 7.81 -9.02
CA GLU A 82 3.99 9.00 -8.34
C GLU A 82 5.40 8.79 -7.78
N MET A 83 5.79 7.53 -7.57
CA MET A 83 7.12 7.16 -7.09
C MET A 83 7.62 5.94 -7.85
N SER A 84 8.88 5.96 -8.30
CA SER A 84 9.54 4.75 -8.83
C SER A 84 9.76 3.73 -7.72
N ARG A 85 9.95 2.45 -8.07
CA ARG A 85 10.25 1.42 -7.06
C ARG A 85 11.58 1.70 -6.36
N ILE A 86 12.57 2.26 -7.05
CA ILE A 86 13.84 2.69 -6.42
C ILE A 86 13.61 3.73 -5.34
N GLU A 87 12.80 4.75 -5.62
CA GLU A 87 12.46 5.80 -4.65
C GLU A 87 11.66 5.22 -3.48
N TRP A 88 10.68 4.37 -3.75
CA TRP A 88 9.90 3.66 -2.73
C TRP A 88 10.80 2.83 -1.82
N ARG A 89 11.68 2.01 -2.40
CA ARG A 89 12.63 1.20 -1.64
C ARG A 89 13.56 2.04 -0.79
N LYS A 90 14.05 3.18 -1.30
CA LYS A 90 14.88 4.10 -0.51
C LYS A 90 14.11 4.67 0.66
N MET A 91 12.84 5.02 0.46
CA MET A 91 11.96 5.54 1.50
C MET A 91 11.70 4.49 2.58
N VAL A 92 11.18 3.31 2.22
CA VAL A 92 10.77 2.30 3.21
C VAL A 92 11.93 1.64 3.96
N ASN A 93 13.15 1.66 3.40
CA ASN A 93 14.35 1.14 4.08
C ASN A 93 15.09 2.22 4.90
N ASN A 94 14.63 3.47 4.90
CA ASN A 94 15.20 4.50 5.74
C ASN A 94 14.57 4.42 7.14
N GLU A 95 15.36 4.03 8.13
CA GLU A 95 14.93 3.85 9.52
C GLU A 95 14.34 5.11 10.17
N PHE A 96 14.61 6.29 9.59
CA PHE A 96 14.10 7.59 10.05
C PHE A 96 13.02 8.18 9.14
N ALA A 97 12.49 7.42 8.18
CA ALA A 97 11.47 7.93 7.25
C ALA A 97 10.04 7.61 7.69
N GLY A 98 9.81 6.63 8.56
CA GLY A 98 8.48 6.17 8.94
C GLY A 98 8.41 4.65 9.10
N GLY A 99 7.25 4.05 8.85
CA GLY A 99 7.05 2.60 8.98
C GLY A 99 5.96 2.03 8.08
N ILE A 100 6.09 0.74 7.74
CA ILE A 100 5.02 -0.02 7.09
C ILE A 100 3.92 -0.27 8.13
N VAL A 101 2.68 0.14 7.84
CA VAL A 101 1.53 0.01 8.76
C VAL A 101 0.56 -1.11 8.39
N LEU A 102 0.55 -1.52 7.11
CA LEU A 102 -0.25 -2.61 6.58
C LEU A 102 0.50 -3.25 5.41
N ASN A 103 0.51 -4.58 5.34
CA ASN A 103 1.05 -5.33 4.21
C ASN A 103 0.26 -6.65 4.02
N MET A 104 0.81 -7.58 3.23
CA MET A 104 0.22 -8.91 2.98
C MET A 104 0.04 -9.77 4.24
N ASP A 105 0.74 -9.48 5.34
CA ASP A 105 0.61 -10.20 6.61
C ASP A 105 -0.45 -9.59 7.54
N GLY A 106 -1.05 -8.46 7.14
CA GLY A 106 -2.03 -7.71 7.92
C GLY A 106 -1.46 -6.43 8.50
N PHE A 107 -2.17 -5.87 9.48
CA PHE A 107 -1.74 -4.68 10.19
C PHE A 107 -0.53 -4.95 11.07
N ILE A 108 0.33 -3.93 11.21
CA ILE A 108 1.22 -3.88 12.37
C ILE A 108 0.44 -3.57 13.65
N GLU A 109 1.10 -3.66 14.80
CA GLU A 109 0.50 -3.21 16.06
C GLU A 109 0.09 -1.73 16.00
N LYS A 110 -1.16 -1.42 16.37
CA LYS A 110 -1.72 -0.05 16.38
C LYS A 110 -0.82 0.97 17.10
N ALA A 111 -0.12 0.55 18.14
CA ALA A 111 0.80 1.41 18.90
C ALA A 111 1.96 1.98 18.06
N HIS A 112 2.24 1.39 16.90
CA HIS A 112 3.27 1.81 15.96
C HIS A 112 2.72 2.61 14.77
N MET A 113 1.40 2.82 14.70
CA MET A 113 0.76 3.66 13.67
C MET A 113 0.76 5.12 14.12
N GLY A 114 1.10 6.02 13.21
CA GLY A 114 0.87 7.45 13.33
C GLY A 114 -0.60 7.83 13.16
N ALA A 115 -0.85 9.13 13.15
CA ALA A 115 -2.20 9.68 13.17
C ALA A 115 -2.96 9.42 11.86
N ALA A 116 -2.29 9.44 10.72
CA ALA A 116 -2.94 9.26 9.43
C ALA A 116 -3.40 7.81 9.28
N ALA A 117 -2.53 6.84 9.56
CA ALA A 117 -2.90 5.42 9.52
C ALA A 117 -4.01 5.08 10.51
N GLN A 118 -3.95 5.61 11.74
CA GLN A 118 -5.02 5.37 12.73
C GLN A 118 -6.36 5.93 12.27
N THR A 119 -6.38 7.07 11.57
CA THR A 119 -7.59 7.69 11.05
C THR A 119 -8.14 6.88 9.87
N GLU A 120 -7.29 6.49 8.93
CA GLU A 120 -7.67 5.69 7.76
C GLU A 120 -8.26 4.33 8.15
N PHE A 121 -7.65 3.67 9.14
CA PHE A 121 -7.98 2.31 9.53
C PHE A 121 -8.92 2.21 10.74
N GLU A 122 -9.48 3.31 11.24
CA GLU A 122 -10.26 3.32 12.49
C GLU A 122 -11.40 2.28 12.50
N ASN A 123 -12.06 2.07 11.36
CA ASN A 123 -13.16 1.12 11.21
C ASN A 123 -12.72 -0.34 10.96
N TYR A 124 -11.42 -0.59 10.86
CA TYR A 124 -10.82 -1.89 10.51
C TYR A 124 -9.90 -2.46 11.60
N LEU A 125 -9.59 -1.67 12.64
CA LEU A 125 -8.84 -2.06 13.84
C LEU A 125 -9.74 -2.67 14.92
#